data_AF-A0A7C4UX69-F1
#
_entry.id   AF-A0A7C4UX69-F1
#
_cell.length_a   1.000
_cell.length_b   1.000
_cell.length_c   1.000
_cell.angle_alpha   90.00
_cell.angle_beta   90.00
_cell.angle_gamma   90.00
#
_symmetry.space_group_name_H-M   'P 1'
#
loop_
_entity.id
_entity.type
_entity.pdbx_description
1 polymer ?
#
loop_
_entity_poly.entity_id
_entity_poly.type
_entity_poly.pdbx_seq_one_letter_code
_entity_poly.pdbx_strand_id
1 'polypeptide(L)'
;MPESARWTLQRLQQVIKATYGAKDQRRGVEGTFMWLIEEVGELSSALRSGSREELSAEFADVLAWLATLANVADVDLEAAIERKYGSGCPGCGQSPCACAPAVKP
;
A
#
# COMPACT_ATOMS: atom_id res chain seq x y z
N MET A 1 6.12 3.25 29.84
CA MET A 1 6.34 2.30 28.72
C MET A 1 6.66 3.16 27.51
N PRO A 2 7.79 2.98 26.82
CA PRO A 2 8.01 3.73 25.58
C PRO A 2 6.85 3.37 24.64
N GLU A 3 6.25 4.38 24.04
CA GLU A 3 5.16 4.27 23.09
C GLU A 3 5.58 3.26 22.00
N SER A 4 5.01 2.04 22.04
CA SER A 4 5.21 1.04 21.00
C SER A 4 4.81 1.72 19.69
N ALA A 5 5.82 2.06 18.90
CA ALA A 5 5.64 3.04 17.87
C ALA A 5 4.65 2.51 16.83
N ARG A 6 3.46 3.12 16.80
CA ARG A 6 2.34 2.72 15.96
C ARG A 6 2.75 2.82 14.49
N TRP A 7 2.33 1.84 13.68
CA TRP A 7 2.51 1.92 12.23
C TRP A 7 1.56 2.94 11.62
N THR A 8 2.12 3.89 10.85
CA THR A 8 1.41 4.83 9.97
C THR A 8 1.89 4.64 8.53
N LEU A 9 1.19 5.20 7.55
CA LEU A 9 1.63 5.15 6.15
C LEU A 9 2.93 5.93 5.98
N GLN A 10 3.07 7.07 6.65
CA GLN A 10 4.32 7.83 6.67
C GLN A 10 5.48 6.98 7.24
N ARG A 11 5.27 6.30 8.37
CA ARG A 11 6.30 5.44 8.98
C ARG A 11 6.66 4.28 8.06
N LEU A 12 5.67 3.64 7.44
CA LEU A 12 5.89 2.59 6.45
C LEU A 12 6.78 3.09 5.31
N GLN A 13 6.43 4.21 4.68
CA GLN A 13 7.23 4.76 3.58
C GLN A 13 8.66 5.09 4.03
N GLN A 14 8.85 5.66 5.23
CA GLN A 14 10.17 5.96 5.79
C GLN A 14 11.01 4.70 6.03
N VAL A 15 10.43 3.66 6.63
CA VAL A 15 11.12 2.39 6.89
C VAL A 15 11.54 1.74 5.57
N ILE A 16 10.63 1.65 4.59
CA ILE A 16 10.93 1.09 3.27
C ILE A 16 12.01 1.90 2.56
N LYS A 17 11.91 3.24 2.56
CA LYS A 17 12.90 4.13 1.94
C LYS A 17 14.27 3.99 2.58
N ALA A 18 14.34 3.91 3.91
CA ALA A 18 15.59 3.72 4.64
C ALA A 18 16.21 2.35 4.38
N THR A 19 15.38 1.30 4.20
CA THR A 19 15.84 -0.08 4.02
C THR A 19 16.30 -0.36 2.58
N TYR A 20 15.56 0.13 1.58
CA TYR A 20 15.73 -0.29 0.18
C TYR A 20 15.94 0.87 -0.82
N GLY A 21 15.71 2.12 -0.42
CA GLY A 21 15.51 3.26 -1.32
C GLY A 21 16.63 3.49 -2.34
N ALA A 22 17.89 3.28 -1.98
CA ALA A 22 19.01 3.44 -2.92
C ALA A 22 18.95 2.42 -4.08
N LYS A 23 18.54 1.18 -3.81
CA LYS A 23 18.35 0.14 -4.83
C LYS A 23 17.10 0.42 -5.65
N ASP A 24 16.01 0.84 -5.00
CA ASP A 24 14.73 1.07 -5.67
C ASP A 24 14.79 2.23 -6.65
N GLN A 25 15.45 3.34 -6.27
CA GLN A 25 15.64 4.48 -7.17
C GLN A 25 16.41 4.10 -8.44
N ARG A 26 17.39 3.18 -8.35
CA ARG A 26 18.10 2.67 -9.52
C ARG A 26 17.23 1.78 -10.40
N ARG A 27 16.29 1.03 -9.80
CA ARG A 27 15.34 0.18 -10.54
C ARG A 27 14.32 1.03 -11.32
N GLY A 28 13.97 2.20 -10.79
CA GLY A 28 13.00 3.09 -11.41
C GLY A 28 11.56 2.59 -11.28
N VAL A 29 10.62 3.40 -11.78
CA VAL A 29 9.17 3.17 -11.63
C VAL A 29 8.74 1.88 -12.31
N GLU A 30 9.12 1.66 -13.58
CA GLU A 30 8.68 0.52 -14.38
C GLU A 30 9.10 -0.81 -13.75
N GLY A 31 10.38 -0.96 -13.39
CA GLY A 31 10.87 -2.18 -12.76
C GLY A 31 10.28 -2.39 -11.36
N THR A 32 9.98 -1.32 -10.62
CA THR A 32 9.35 -1.42 -9.29
C THR A 32 7.88 -1.82 -9.40
N PHE A 33 7.18 -1.33 -10.44
CA PHE A 33 5.83 -1.74 -10.74
C PHE A 33 5.76 -3.24 -11.08
N MET A 34 6.74 -3.77 -11.81
CA MET A 34 6.79 -5.22 -12.09
C MET A 34 6.88 -6.06 -10.82
N TRP A 35 7.70 -5.66 -9.84
CA TRP A 35 7.74 -6.32 -8.53
C TRP A 35 6.40 -6.22 -7.81
N LEU A 36 5.75 -5.05 -7.76
CA LEU A 36 4.42 -4.93 -7.16
C LEU A 36 3.40 -5.91 -7.78
N ILE A 37 3.45 -6.12 -9.10
CA ILE A 37 2.55 -7.06 -9.78
C ILE A 37 2.89 -8.52 -9.45
N GLU A 38 4.17 -8.86 -9.26
CA GLU A 38 4.60 -10.18 -8.79
C GLU A 38 3.95 -10.51 -7.43
N GLU A 39 4.06 -9.61 -6.46
CA GLU A 39 3.47 -9.76 -5.12
C GLU A 39 1.94 -9.85 -5.15
N VAL A 40 1.29 -9.12 -6.07
CA VAL A 40 -0.16 -9.26 -6.28
C VAL A 40 -0.51 -10.66 -6.81
N GLY A 41 0.37 -11.26 -7.62
CA GLY A 41 0.25 -12.64 -8.08
C GLY A 41 0.43 -13.67 -6.95
N GLU A 42 1.38 -13.43 -6.05
CA GLU A 42 1.61 -14.25 -4.86
C GLU A 42 0.42 -14.16 -3.89
N LEU A 43 -0.07 -12.95 -3.62
CA LEU A 43 -1.31 -12.71 -2.88
C LEU A 43 -2.51 -13.45 -3.49
N SER A 44 -2.66 -13.41 -4.82
CA SER A 44 -3.72 -14.15 -5.51
C SER A 44 -3.61 -15.66 -5.30
N SER A 45 -2.40 -16.19 -5.21
CA SER A 45 -2.15 -17.61 -4.96
C SER A 45 -2.48 -17.97 -3.51
N ALA A 46 -2.05 -17.14 -2.55
CA ALA A 46 -2.36 -17.31 -1.13
C ALA A 46 -3.86 -17.21 -0.83
N LEU A 47 -4.60 -16.34 -1.51
CA LEU A 47 -6.07 -16.24 -1.38
C LEU A 47 -6.80 -17.53 -1.78
N ARG A 48 -6.25 -18.27 -2.75
CA ARG A 48 -6.88 -19.49 -3.29
C ARG A 48 -6.59 -20.72 -2.44
N SER A 49 -5.36 -20.83 -1.92
CA SER A 49 -4.89 -22.08 -1.29
C SER A 49 -3.82 -21.90 -0.21
N GLY A 50 -3.52 -20.67 0.18
CA GLY A 50 -2.52 -20.39 1.22
C GLY A 50 -3.05 -20.60 2.63
N SER A 51 -2.14 -20.82 3.56
CA SER A 51 -2.36 -20.72 4.99
C SER A 51 -2.70 -19.28 5.40
N ARG A 52 -3.19 -19.11 6.63
CA ARG A 52 -3.50 -17.78 7.17
C ARG A 52 -2.25 -16.93 7.31
N GLU A 53 -1.14 -17.58 7.64
CA GLU A 53 0.18 -17.00 7.81
C GLU A 53 0.74 -16.50 6.48
N GLU A 54 0.71 -17.34 5.44
CA GLU A 54 1.10 -16.95 4.08
C GLU A 54 0.24 -15.78 3.60
N LEU A 55 -1.10 -15.89 3.70
CA LEU A 55 -1.99 -14.81 3.29
C LEU A 55 -1.66 -13.49 3.99
N SER A 56 -1.32 -13.53 5.27
CA SER A 56 -0.93 -12.33 6.03
C SER A 56 0.40 -11.75 5.56
N ALA A 57 1.36 -12.59 5.15
CA ALA A 57 2.64 -12.15 4.61
C ALA A 57 2.44 -11.46 3.25
N GLU A 58 1.69 -12.08 2.34
CA GLU A 58 1.45 -11.51 1.01
C GLU A 58 0.73 -10.15 1.04
N PHE A 59 -0.20 -9.95 1.99
CA PHE A 59 -0.81 -8.64 2.20
C PHE A 59 0.22 -7.59 2.65
N ALA A 60 1.19 -7.98 3.48
CA ALA A 60 2.26 -7.09 3.92
C ALA A 60 3.22 -6.76 2.76
N ASP A 61 3.55 -7.73 1.92
CA ASP A 61 4.46 -7.55 0.80
C ASP A 61 3.86 -6.65 -0.29
N VAL A 62 2.59 -6.85 -0.65
CA VAL A 62 1.86 -5.92 -1.56
C VAL A 62 1.88 -4.49 -1.01
N LEU A 63 1.65 -4.31 0.30
CA LEU A 63 1.68 -2.99 0.93
C LEU A 63 3.09 -2.38 0.94
N ALA A 64 4.12 -3.20 1.18
CA ALA A 64 5.51 -2.78 1.16
C ALA A 64 5.94 -2.32 -0.24
N TRP A 65 5.61 -3.09 -1.27
CA TRP A 65 5.94 -2.73 -2.65
C TRP A 65 5.13 -1.57 -3.21
N LEU A 66 3.89 -1.37 -2.75
CA LEU A 66 3.15 -0.14 -3.03
C LEU A 66 3.86 1.09 -2.42
N ALA A 67 4.35 0.98 -1.18
CA ALA A 67 5.14 2.03 -0.55
C ALA A 67 6.48 2.26 -1.26
N THR A 68 7.14 1.20 -1.73
CA THR A 68 8.35 1.29 -2.57
C THR A 68 8.06 2.06 -3.86
N LEU A 69 6.99 1.71 -4.57
CA LEU A 69 6.59 2.39 -5.80
C LEU A 69 6.27 3.87 -5.56
N ALA A 70 5.53 4.18 -4.49
CA ALA A 70 5.22 5.55 -4.10
C ALA A 70 6.49 6.36 -3.77
N ASN A 71 7.46 5.76 -3.07
CA ASN A 71 8.76 6.39 -2.80
C ASN A 71 9.56 6.70 -4.07
N VAL A 72 9.54 5.80 -5.06
CA VAL A 72 10.22 6.00 -6.35
C VAL A 72 9.50 7.03 -7.22
N ALA A 73 8.17 7.09 -7.14
CA ALA A 73 7.33 8.05 -7.87
C ALA A 73 7.17 9.41 -7.16
N ASP A 74 7.83 9.62 -6.02
CA ASP A 74 7.74 10.83 -5.18
C ASP A 74 6.30 11.16 -4.73
N VAL A 75 5.56 10.13 -4.32
CA VAL A 75 4.18 10.23 -3.82
C VAL A 75 4.14 9.99 -2.31
N ASP A 76 3.56 10.93 -1.57
CA ASP A 76 3.21 10.76 -0.16
C ASP A 76 1.86 10.03 -0.03
N LEU A 77 1.89 8.79 0.46
CA LEU A 77 0.71 7.94 0.58
C LEU A 77 -0.25 8.43 1.66
N GLU A 78 0.26 8.92 2.78
CA GLU A 78 -0.57 9.40 3.88
C GLU A 78 -1.36 10.63 3.43
N ALA A 79 -0.67 11.60 2.83
CA ALA A 79 -1.31 12.79 2.28
C ALA A 79 -2.24 12.47 1.10
N ALA A 80 -1.95 11.44 0.29
CA ALA A 80 -2.83 11.02 -0.82
C ALA A 80 -4.13 10.39 -0.30
N ILE A 81 -4.03 9.51 0.71
CA ILE A 81 -5.19 8.89 1.34
C ILE A 81 -6.02 9.93 2.10
N GLU A 82 -5.39 10.82 2.86
CA GLU A 82 -6.12 11.86 3.59
C GLU A 82 -6.87 12.80 2.64
N ARG A 83 -6.24 13.22 1.53
CA ARG A 83 -6.92 14.03 0.51
C ARG A 83 -8.08 13.31 -0.16
N LYS A 84 -7.96 12.02 -0.43
CA LYS A 84 -8.97 11.27 -1.19
C LYS A 84 -10.10 10.76 -0.28
N TYR A 85 -9.75 10.16 0.85
CA TYR A 85 -10.66 9.40 1.71
C TYR A 85 -10.80 9.96 3.14
N GLY A 86 -10.07 11.02 3.50
CA GLY A 86 -10.02 11.56 4.87
C GLY A 86 -11.38 12.07 5.39
N SER A 87 -12.31 12.41 4.50
CA SER A 87 -13.67 12.84 4.84
C SER A 87 -14.75 11.81 4.51
N GLY A 88 -14.39 10.55 4.25
CA GLY A 88 -15.33 9.49 3.83
C GLY A 88 -15.26 9.16 2.34
N CYS A 89 -16.35 8.68 1.76
CA CYS A 89 -16.39 8.32 0.33
C CYS A 89 -16.04 9.55 -0.55
N PRO A 90 -15.10 9.45 -1.51
CA PRO A 90 -14.76 10.55 -2.41
C PRO A 90 -15.92 11.00 -3.30
N GLY A 91 -16.89 10.13 -3.55
CA GLY A 91 -18.09 10.41 -4.33
C GLY A 91 -19.19 11.13 -3.54
N CYS A 92 -19.64 10.56 -2.43
CA CYS A 92 -20.79 11.09 -1.66
C CYS A 92 -20.43 11.78 -0.33
N GLY A 93 -19.18 11.74 0.11
CA GLY A 93 -18.72 12.33 1.37
C GLY A 93 -19.21 11.61 2.64
N GLN A 94 -19.84 10.45 2.51
CA GLN A 94 -20.42 9.72 3.65
C GLN A 94 -19.56 8.52 4.07
N SER A 95 -19.69 8.14 5.34
CA SER A 95 -19.14 6.90 5.92
C SER A 95 -20.20 6.29 6.87
N PRO A 96 -20.90 5.21 6.49
CA PRO A 96 -20.71 4.38 5.29
C PRO A 96 -21.12 5.08 3.98
N CYS A 97 -20.56 4.61 2.86
CA CYS A 97 -20.85 5.11 1.52
C CYS A 97 -22.30 4.83 1.08
N ALA A 98 -22.92 5.78 0.37
CA ALA A 98 -24.27 5.67 -0.21
C ALA A 98 -24.29 5.67 -1.76
N CYS A 99 -23.13 5.61 -2.41
CA CYS A 99 -23.04 5.50 -3.86
C CYS A 99 -23.61 4.18 -4.36
N ALA A 100 -24.10 4.16 -5.60
CA ALA A 100 -24.54 2.93 -6.24
C ALA A 100 -23.37 1.92 -6.33
N PRO A 101 -23.62 0.59 -6.18
CA PRO A 101 -22.55 -0.42 -6.15
C PRO A 101 -21.64 -0.46 -7.39
N ALA A 102 -22.11 0.04 -8.53
CA ALA A 102 -21.36 0.10 -9.78
C ALA A 102 -20.36 1.27 -9.85
N VAL A 103 -20.38 2.20 -8.90
CA VAL A 103 -19.49 3.36 -8.84
C VAL A 103 -18.24 2.99 -8.03
N LYS A 104 -17.07 3.14 -8.64
CA LYS A 104 -15.79 2.96 -7.93
C LYS A 104 -15.68 3.97 -6.78
N PRO A 105 -15.10 3.59 -5.63
CA PRO A 105 -14.80 4.53 -4.54
C PRO A 105 -13.87 5.67 -4.96
#